data_AF-A0A2I0VP73-F1
#
_entry.id   AF-A0A2I0VP73-F1
#
_cell.length_a   1.000
_cell.length_b   1.000
_cell.length_c   1.000
_cell.angle_alpha   90.00
_cell.angle_beta   90.00
_cell.angle_gamma   90.00
#
_symmetry.space_group_name_H-M   'P 1'
#
loop_
_entity.id
_entity.type
_entity.pdbx_description
1 polymer ?
#
loop_
_entity_poly.entity_id
_entity_poly.type
_entity_poly.pdbx_seq_one_letter_code
_entity_poly.pdbx_strand_id
1 'polypeptide(L)'
;MAASASPPILPISNSQSAPAVTAASTGSISSPSLPPVNTPAFRVFLSRLQESIRRSLSDRRPWSELVDRSAFSRPDSLSDATSRLRRNFSYFRINYFTLIAAVLALSLVSHPASLIVLLGLLASWCFLYIFRPSDPPLTLFGRTFSDRETLLGLTVITVFVVFLTSVGSLIISALLVGAALVAAHGAFRVPEDLFLDDQEPGGAATGFLSFLGGGASTVGPAVVMGRA
;
A
#
# COMPACT_ATOMS: atom_id res chain seq x y z
N MET A 1 -9.41 -9.03 82.30
CA MET A 1 -8.83 -8.96 80.95
C MET A 1 -7.33 -8.93 81.09
N ALA A 2 -6.67 -9.95 80.57
CA ALA A 2 -5.25 -10.22 80.72
C ALA A 2 -4.42 -9.45 79.68
N ALA A 3 -3.23 -8.99 80.06
CA ALA A 3 -1.94 -9.44 79.50
C ALA A 3 -0.82 -8.46 79.91
N SER A 4 0.21 -9.03 80.51
CA SER A 4 1.47 -8.42 80.94
C SER A 4 2.56 -8.75 79.92
N ALA A 5 3.50 -7.84 79.63
CA ALA A 5 4.94 -8.15 79.47
C ALA A 5 5.77 -6.96 78.93
N SER A 6 6.84 -6.64 79.66
CA SER A 6 8.09 -5.95 79.29
C SER A 6 9.21 -7.01 79.08
N PRO A 7 10.49 -6.74 78.72
CA PRO A 7 11.18 -5.57 78.09
C PRO A 7 12.11 -6.00 76.89
N PRO A 8 13.04 -5.16 76.35
CA PRO A 8 13.74 -5.38 75.07
C PRO A 8 15.27 -5.66 75.18
N ILE A 9 15.90 -6.35 74.20
CA ILE A 9 17.37 -6.36 73.93
C ILE A 9 17.66 -6.67 72.42
N LEU A 10 18.65 -5.96 71.83
CA LEU A 10 19.17 -6.07 70.44
C LEU A 10 20.34 -7.11 70.33
N PRO A 11 21.25 -7.04 69.33
CA PRO A 11 21.32 -7.84 68.09
C PRO A 11 22.56 -8.78 68.01
N ILE A 12 22.56 -9.85 67.20
CA ILE A 12 23.81 -10.53 66.76
C ILE A 12 23.67 -11.23 65.41
N SER A 13 24.62 -10.94 64.53
CA SER A 13 24.92 -11.67 63.29
C SER A 13 25.55 -13.03 63.62
N ASN A 14 25.29 -14.06 62.83
CA ASN A 14 26.33 -15.06 62.58
C ASN A 14 26.15 -15.74 61.21
N SER A 15 27.14 -15.50 60.36
CA SER A 15 27.45 -16.20 59.12
C SER A 15 27.98 -17.60 59.42
N GLN A 16 27.48 -18.63 58.72
CA GLN A 16 28.17 -19.92 58.64
C GLN A 16 28.07 -20.51 57.22
N SER A 17 29.25 -20.77 56.65
CA SER A 17 29.49 -21.32 55.32
C SER A 17 29.31 -22.85 55.28
N ALA A 18 29.15 -23.37 54.05
CA ALA A 18 28.81 -24.75 53.62
C ALA A 18 29.72 -25.90 54.12
N PRO A 19 29.34 -27.17 53.89
CA PRO A 19 29.79 -27.85 52.66
C PRO A 19 28.78 -28.81 51.98
N ALA A 20 29.17 -29.22 50.77
CA ALA A 20 28.50 -30.02 49.74
C ALA A 20 27.86 -31.36 50.16
N VAL A 21 26.80 -31.81 49.48
CA VAL A 21 26.81 -32.79 48.36
C VAL A 21 25.39 -33.18 47.86
N THR A 22 25.25 -33.27 46.53
CA THR A 22 24.32 -34.11 45.73
C THR A 22 22.84 -34.25 46.10
N ALA A 23 21.95 -33.72 45.25
CA ALA A 23 20.87 -34.50 44.62
C ALA A 23 20.20 -33.70 43.49
N ALA A 24 19.98 -34.37 42.37
CA ALA A 24 19.43 -33.86 41.14
C ALA A 24 17.94 -33.44 41.27
N SER A 25 17.56 -32.35 40.61
CA SER A 25 16.30 -32.26 39.88
C SER A 25 16.40 -31.14 38.84
N THR A 26 16.63 -31.56 37.60
CA THR A 26 16.64 -30.73 36.39
C THR A 26 15.21 -30.24 36.13
N GLY A 27 14.82 -29.13 36.76
CA GLY A 27 13.64 -28.36 36.40
C GLY A 27 14.02 -27.30 35.37
N SER A 28 14.01 -27.65 34.09
CA SER A 28 14.12 -26.68 33.00
C SER A 28 12.86 -25.80 33.01
N ILE A 29 12.96 -24.60 33.58
CA ILE A 29 11.97 -23.54 33.35
C ILE A 29 12.22 -23.06 31.92
N SER A 30 11.44 -23.61 30.99
CA SER A 30 11.24 -23.10 29.65
C SER A 30 10.70 -21.68 29.77
N SER A 31 11.58 -20.70 29.73
CA SER A 31 11.21 -19.34 29.40
C SER A 31 10.59 -19.39 27.99
N PRO A 32 9.35 -18.94 27.77
CA PRO A 32 8.84 -18.80 26.43
C PRO A 32 9.73 -17.75 25.76
N SER A 33 10.54 -18.19 24.80
CA SER A 33 11.26 -17.30 23.91
C SER A 33 10.22 -16.47 23.17
N LEU A 34 10.04 -15.23 23.61
CA LEU A 34 9.36 -14.21 22.83
C LEU A 34 10.04 -14.18 21.45
N PRO A 35 9.31 -14.40 20.35
CA PRO A 35 9.90 -14.29 19.03
C PRO A 35 10.44 -12.87 18.85
N PRO A 36 11.59 -12.68 18.18
CA PRO A 36 12.16 -11.37 17.97
C PRO A 36 11.13 -10.50 17.24
N VAL A 37 10.65 -9.49 17.97
CA VAL A 37 9.80 -8.41 17.46
C VAL A 37 10.68 -7.60 16.53
N ASN A 38 10.72 -7.97 15.26
CA ASN A 38 10.97 -7.08 14.13
C ASN A 38 10.64 -7.86 12.86
N THR A 39 9.89 -7.26 11.95
CA THR A 39 9.52 -7.76 10.60
C THR A 39 8.22 -8.56 10.32
N PRO A 40 7.28 -8.89 11.24
CA PRO A 40 6.04 -9.56 10.82
C PRO A 40 5.11 -8.62 10.02
N ALA A 41 4.90 -7.39 10.49
CA ALA A 41 4.02 -6.42 9.83
C ALA A 41 4.55 -5.98 8.46
N PHE A 42 5.87 -5.76 8.33
CA PHE A 42 6.50 -5.41 7.05
C PHE A 42 6.40 -6.55 6.03
N ARG A 43 6.63 -7.81 6.44
CA ARG A 43 6.48 -8.98 5.55
C ARG A 43 5.03 -9.17 5.10
N VAL A 44 4.06 -8.94 5.99
CA VAL A 44 2.63 -8.97 5.65
C VAL A 44 2.28 -7.84 4.68
N PHE A 45 2.80 -6.63 4.89
CA PHE A 45 2.61 -5.53 3.94
C PHE A 45 3.21 -5.87 2.56
N LEU A 46 4.44 -6.40 2.51
CA LEU A 46 5.07 -6.83 1.26
C LEU A 46 4.29 -7.92 0.55
N SER A 47 3.77 -8.92 1.27
CA SER A 47 2.98 -9.98 0.65
C SER A 47 1.66 -9.45 0.11
N ARG A 48 0.99 -8.53 0.82
CA ARG A 48 -0.22 -7.83 0.35
C ARG A 48 0.07 -6.97 -0.88
N LEU A 49 1.17 -6.24 -0.88
CA LEU A 49 1.60 -5.43 -2.02
C LEU A 49 1.92 -6.31 -3.23
N GLN A 50 2.67 -7.39 -3.03
CA GLN A 50 3.02 -8.33 -4.10
C GLN A 50 1.76 -8.97 -4.68
N GLU A 51 0.82 -9.39 -3.84
CA GLU A 51 -0.45 -9.95 -4.26
C GLU A 51 -1.30 -8.91 -5.02
N SER A 52 -1.32 -7.67 -4.57
CA SER A 52 -2.00 -6.55 -5.25
C SER A 52 -1.40 -6.27 -6.62
N ILE A 53 -0.06 -6.23 -6.72
CA ILE A 53 0.65 -6.04 -8.01
C ILE A 53 0.36 -7.23 -8.93
N ARG A 54 0.44 -8.47 -8.43
CA ARG A 54 0.14 -9.67 -9.22
C ARG A 54 -1.29 -9.66 -9.75
N ARG A 55 -2.28 -9.38 -8.90
CA ARG A 55 -3.68 -9.23 -9.32
C ARG A 55 -3.84 -8.13 -10.36
N SER A 56 -3.26 -6.97 -10.12
CA SER A 56 -3.29 -5.87 -11.08
C SER A 56 -2.64 -6.24 -12.41
N LEU A 57 -1.56 -7.02 -12.42
CA LEU A 57 -0.93 -7.47 -13.66
C LEU A 57 -1.70 -8.60 -14.34
N SER A 58 -2.42 -9.43 -13.58
CA SER A 58 -3.32 -10.48 -14.09
C SER A 58 -4.57 -9.89 -14.76
N ASP A 59 -5.09 -8.78 -14.24
CA ASP A 59 -6.22 -8.04 -14.82
C ASP A 59 -5.85 -7.27 -16.11
N ARG A 60 -4.60 -7.41 -16.58
CA ARG A 60 -4.12 -6.75 -17.80
C ARG A 60 -4.73 -7.41 -19.05
N ARG A 61 -5.26 -6.60 -19.97
CA ARG A 61 -5.73 -7.07 -21.27
C ARG A 61 -4.57 -7.57 -22.14
N PRO A 62 -4.77 -8.56 -23.02
CA PRO A 62 -3.72 -9.07 -23.88
C PRO A 62 -3.13 -7.95 -24.76
N TRP A 63 -1.79 -7.89 -24.86
CA TRP A 63 -1.12 -6.85 -25.65
C TRP A 63 -1.41 -6.93 -27.15
N SER A 64 -1.70 -8.13 -27.66
CA SER A 64 -2.11 -8.33 -29.05
C SER A 64 -3.39 -7.56 -29.36
N GLU A 65 -4.33 -7.54 -28.42
CA GLU A 65 -5.55 -6.77 -28.55
C GLU A 65 -5.21 -5.28 -28.57
N LEU A 66 -4.38 -4.79 -27.63
CA LEU A 66 -3.97 -3.38 -27.59
C LEU A 66 -3.31 -2.90 -28.91
N VAL A 67 -2.51 -3.75 -29.56
CA VAL A 67 -1.74 -3.37 -30.77
C VAL A 67 -2.46 -3.80 -32.07
N ASP A 68 -3.72 -4.24 -31.99
CA ASP A 68 -4.47 -4.64 -33.19
C ASP A 68 -4.65 -3.47 -34.16
N ARG A 69 -3.93 -3.53 -35.29
CA ARG A 69 -3.91 -2.49 -36.32
C ARG A 69 -5.26 -2.36 -37.04
N SER A 70 -6.06 -3.42 -37.08
CA SER A 70 -7.35 -3.41 -37.75
C SER A 70 -8.39 -2.56 -37.01
N ALA A 71 -8.21 -2.38 -35.71
CA ALA A 71 -9.10 -1.60 -34.85
C ALA A 71 -8.84 -0.08 -34.89
N PHE A 72 -7.87 0.41 -35.67
CA PHE A 72 -7.56 1.84 -35.75
C PHE A 72 -8.31 2.52 -36.90
N SER A 73 -9.00 3.62 -36.59
CA SER A 73 -9.61 4.50 -37.57
C SER A 73 -9.48 5.97 -37.16
N ARG A 74 -9.54 6.87 -38.14
CA ARG A 74 -9.51 8.31 -37.88
C ARG A 74 -10.84 8.74 -37.23
N PRO A 75 -10.82 9.47 -36.09
CA PRO A 75 -12.06 9.99 -35.51
C PRO A 75 -12.65 11.10 -36.39
N ASP A 76 -13.97 11.12 -36.51
CA ASP A 76 -14.69 12.08 -37.38
C ASP A 76 -14.80 13.47 -36.75
N SER A 77 -14.73 13.55 -35.42
CA SER A 77 -14.78 14.80 -34.67
C SER A 77 -14.02 14.71 -33.34
N LEU A 78 -13.75 15.86 -32.70
CA LEU A 78 -13.17 15.90 -31.35
C LEU A 78 -14.09 15.25 -30.30
N SER A 79 -15.40 15.38 -30.46
CA SER A 79 -16.38 14.72 -29.58
C SER A 79 -16.30 13.20 -29.70
N ASP A 80 -16.13 12.69 -30.92
CA ASP A 80 -15.93 11.26 -31.17
C ASP A 80 -14.59 10.78 -30.58
N ALA A 81 -13.50 11.51 -30.85
CA ALA A 81 -12.18 11.20 -30.29
C ALA A 81 -12.17 11.11 -28.75
N THR A 82 -12.82 12.05 -28.06
CA THR A 82 -12.91 12.06 -26.60
C THR A 82 -13.79 10.93 -26.05
N SER A 83 -14.88 10.60 -26.74
CA SER A 83 -15.74 9.45 -26.41
C SER A 83 -14.98 8.13 -26.52
N ARG A 84 -14.26 7.92 -27.64
CA ARG A 84 -13.39 6.77 -27.87
C ARG A 84 -12.31 6.67 -26.80
N LEU A 85 -11.63 7.78 -26.50
CA LEU A 85 -10.60 7.85 -25.47
C LEU A 85 -11.15 7.42 -24.10
N ARG A 86 -12.31 7.92 -23.69
CA ARG A 86 -12.90 7.58 -22.38
C ARG A 86 -13.21 6.08 -22.28
N ARG A 87 -13.79 5.48 -23.32
CA ARG A 87 -14.11 4.04 -23.37
C ARG A 87 -12.85 3.19 -23.35
N ASN A 88 -11.89 3.50 -24.23
CA ASN A 88 -10.62 2.79 -24.32
C ASN A 88 -9.77 2.93 -23.05
N PHE A 89 -9.80 4.08 -22.37
CA PHE A 89 -9.10 4.30 -21.11
C PHE A 89 -9.59 3.40 -19.99
N SER A 90 -10.91 3.23 -19.87
CA SER A 90 -11.47 2.29 -18.88
C SER A 90 -11.10 0.84 -19.21
N TYR A 91 -11.15 0.48 -20.49
CA TYR A 91 -10.92 -0.89 -20.94
C TYR A 91 -9.44 -1.33 -20.82
N PHE A 92 -8.50 -0.49 -21.29
CA PHE A 92 -7.05 -0.76 -21.27
C PHE A 92 -6.32 -0.09 -20.10
N ARG A 93 -7.02 0.26 -19.02
CA ARG A 93 -6.49 1.03 -17.89
C ARG A 93 -5.11 0.54 -17.42
N ILE A 94 -4.99 -0.77 -17.16
CA ILE A 94 -3.77 -1.38 -16.64
C ILE A 94 -2.65 -1.36 -17.68
N ASN A 95 -2.97 -1.61 -18.96
CA ASN A 95 -1.99 -1.52 -20.05
C ASN A 95 -1.48 -0.08 -20.22
N TYR A 96 -2.35 0.93 -20.13
CA TYR A 96 -1.96 2.34 -20.22
C TYR A 96 -1.08 2.79 -19.05
N PHE A 97 -1.43 2.40 -17.82
CA PHE A 97 -0.54 2.63 -16.67
C PHE A 97 0.81 1.94 -16.86
N THR A 98 0.83 0.72 -17.41
CA THR A 98 2.07 -0.01 -17.71
C THR A 98 2.92 0.73 -18.76
N LEU A 99 2.30 1.27 -19.82
CA LEU A 99 3.00 2.07 -20.83
C LEU A 99 3.57 3.36 -20.26
N ILE A 100 2.78 4.12 -19.49
CA ILE A 100 3.26 5.36 -18.85
C ILE A 100 4.40 5.06 -17.89
N ALA A 101 4.28 4.00 -17.07
CA ALA A 101 5.33 3.57 -16.17
C ALA A 101 6.59 3.14 -16.92
N ALA A 102 6.47 2.46 -18.06
CA ALA A 102 7.59 2.08 -18.91
C ALA A 102 8.30 3.31 -19.51
N VAL A 103 7.55 4.28 -20.03
CA VAL A 103 8.12 5.55 -20.54
C VAL A 103 8.86 6.30 -19.43
N LEU A 104 8.26 6.38 -18.24
CA LEU A 104 8.90 6.99 -17.07
C LEU A 104 10.18 6.25 -16.66
N ALA A 105 10.15 4.92 -16.59
CA ALA A 105 11.31 4.11 -16.26
C ALA A 105 12.44 4.29 -17.28
N LEU A 106 12.13 4.27 -18.58
CA LEU A 106 13.11 4.50 -19.65
C LEU A 106 13.69 5.92 -19.57
N SER A 107 12.86 6.93 -19.28
CA SER A 107 13.32 8.31 -19.08
C SER A 107 14.31 8.40 -17.91
N LEU A 108 14.01 7.78 -16.77
CA LEU A 108 14.90 7.76 -15.61
C LEU A 108 16.20 6.98 -15.86
N VAL A 109 16.11 5.80 -16.48
CA VAL A 109 17.29 4.95 -16.80
C VAL A 109 18.22 5.65 -17.80
N SER A 110 17.66 6.45 -18.70
CA SER A 110 18.45 7.27 -19.64
C SER A 110 19.23 8.40 -18.96
N HIS A 111 18.93 8.71 -17.70
CA HIS A 111 19.58 9.77 -16.91
C HIS A 111 20.24 9.19 -15.65
N PRO A 112 21.37 8.48 -15.79
CA PRO A 112 21.98 7.71 -14.69
C PRO A 112 22.37 8.57 -13.48
N ALA A 113 22.81 9.81 -13.69
CA ALA A 113 23.12 10.73 -12.59
C ALA A 113 21.87 11.04 -11.73
N SER A 114 20.74 11.32 -12.40
CA SER A 114 19.46 11.57 -11.72
C SER A 114 18.98 10.33 -10.96
N LEU A 115 19.16 9.15 -11.58
CA LEU A 115 18.80 7.87 -10.99
C LEU A 115 19.64 7.58 -9.73
N ILE A 116 20.96 7.77 -9.78
CA ILE A 116 21.85 7.54 -8.63
C ILE A 116 21.46 8.45 -7.46
N VAL A 117 21.21 9.74 -7.72
CA VAL A 117 20.80 10.68 -6.69
C VAL A 117 19.45 10.29 -6.07
N LEU A 118 18.48 9.89 -6.90
CA LEU A 118 17.17 9.41 -6.42
C LEU A 118 17.30 8.12 -5.59
N LEU A 119 18.15 7.18 -6.01
CA LEU A 119 18.41 5.95 -5.26
C LEU A 119 19.12 6.24 -3.93
N GLY A 120 20.08 7.16 -3.90
CA GLY A 120 20.73 7.59 -2.66
C GLY A 120 19.75 8.25 -1.69
N LEU A 121 18.84 9.07 -2.20
CA LEU A 121 17.77 9.67 -1.41
C LEU A 121 16.82 8.62 -0.87
N LEU A 122 16.36 7.69 -1.71
CA LEU A 122 15.49 6.59 -1.31
C LEU A 122 16.19 5.69 -0.27
N ALA A 123 17.48 5.38 -0.48
CA ALA A 123 18.28 4.62 0.46
C ALA A 123 18.39 5.34 1.80
N SER A 124 18.51 6.67 1.82
CA SER A 124 18.51 7.46 3.06
C SER A 124 17.19 7.34 3.81
N TRP A 125 16.05 7.47 3.12
CA TRP A 125 14.72 7.23 3.71
C TRP A 125 14.57 5.82 4.28
N CYS A 126 14.91 4.79 3.49
CA CYS A 126 14.82 3.40 3.92
C CYS A 126 15.76 3.11 5.10
N PHE A 127 16.99 3.59 5.04
CA PHE A 127 17.96 3.41 6.11
C PHE A 127 17.45 4.02 7.41
N LEU A 128 16.95 5.25 7.37
CA LEU A 128 16.54 5.98 8.57
C LEU A 128 15.23 5.49 9.19
N TYR A 129 14.28 4.99 8.38
CA TYR A 129 12.93 4.66 8.87
C TYR A 129 12.54 3.18 8.75
N ILE A 130 13.23 2.39 7.94
CA ILE A 130 12.93 0.96 7.76
C ILE A 130 14.00 0.08 8.41
N PHE A 131 15.28 0.39 8.18
CA PHE A 131 16.38 -0.46 8.65
C PHE A 131 16.93 -0.05 10.01
N ARG A 132 16.79 1.22 10.38
CA ARG A 132 17.25 1.75 11.66
C ARG A 132 16.19 1.52 12.76
N PRO A 133 16.55 0.87 13.88
CA PRO A 133 15.69 0.83 15.07
C PRO A 133 15.38 2.25 15.57
N SER A 134 14.16 2.49 16.03
CA SER A 134 13.72 3.81 16.50
C SER A 134 14.53 4.34 17.69
N ASP A 135 15.11 3.45 18.49
CA ASP A 135 16.00 3.76 19.61
C ASP A 135 17.41 3.20 19.36
N PRO A 136 18.49 3.96 19.56
CA PRO A 136 18.60 5.35 20.06
C PRO A 136 18.29 6.44 19.01
N PRO A 137 18.12 7.72 19.38
CA PRO A 137 17.92 8.84 18.43
C PRO A 137 19.13 9.05 17.50
N LEU A 138 18.91 9.71 16.35
CA LEU A 138 19.95 9.92 15.36
C LEU A 138 21.07 10.79 15.93
N THR A 139 22.28 10.25 16.07
CA THR A 139 23.45 11.01 16.50
C THR A 139 24.36 11.32 15.32
N LEU A 140 24.58 12.61 15.05
CA LEU A 140 25.52 13.09 14.05
C LEU A 140 26.50 14.04 14.71
N PHE A 141 27.81 13.83 14.50
CA PHE A 141 28.87 14.70 15.04
C PHE A 141 28.78 14.93 16.56
N GLY A 142 28.32 13.92 17.31
CA GLY A 142 28.16 14.02 18.77
C GLY A 142 26.90 14.75 19.24
N ARG A 143 26.00 15.18 18.34
CA ARG A 143 24.68 15.73 18.69
C ARG A 143 23.56 14.76 18.37
N THR A 144 22.61 14.62 19.29
CA THR A 144 21.35 13.89 19.12
C THR A 144 20.35 14.77 18.40
N PHE A 145 19.81 14.30 17.28
CA PHE A 145 18.70 14.89 16.56
C PHE A 145 17.41 14.19 16.94
N SER A 146 16.36 14.98 17.17
CA SER A 146 15.01 14.47 17.34
C SER A 146 14.46 13.94 16.01
N ASP A 147 13.43 13.10 16.10
CA ASP A 147 12.77 12.54 14.91
C ASP A 147 12.19 13.62 14.01
N ARG A 148 11.69 14.72 14.60
CA ARG A 148 11.15 15.88 13.86
C ARG A 148 12.25 16.60 13.08
N GLU A 149 13.41 16.81 13.69
CA GLU A 149 14.55 17.44 13.02
C GLU A 149 15.09 16.55 11.89
N THR A 150 15.17 15.24 12.12
CA THR A 150 15.58 14.26 11.11
C THR A 150 14.61 14.24 9.93
N LEU A 151 13.30 14.23 10.20
CA LEU A 151 12.26 14.27 9.18
C LEU A 151 12.30 15.58 8.39
N LEU A 152 12.40 16.70 9.10
CA LEU A 152 12.48 18.04 8.49
C LEU A 152 13.73 18.15 7.61
N GLY A 153 14.89 17.74 8.12
CA GLY A 153 16.14 17.73 7.38
C GLY A 153 16.07 16.85 6.13
N LEU A 154 15.55 15.63 6.26
CA LEU A 154 15.40 14.70 5.14
C LEU A 154 14.39 15.21 4.10
N THR A 155 13.34 15.90 4.54
CA THR A 155 12.38 16.58 3.65
C THR A 155 13.03 17.73 2.90
N VAL A 156 13.78 18.59 3.59
CA VAL A 156 14.52 19.71 2.95
C VAL A 156 15.54 19.17 1.95
N ILE A 157 16.28 18.11 2.30
CA ILE A 157 17.21 17.44 1.38
C ILE A 157 16.45 16.87 0.18
N THR A 158 15.29 16.24 0.38
CA THR A 158 14.44 15.73 -0.71
C THR A 158 14.04 16.84 -1.66
N VAL A 159 13.54 17.96 -1.12
CA VAL A 159 13.17 19.14 -1.91
C VAL A 159 14.39 19.64 -2.68
N PHE A 160 15.49 19.90 -2.00
CA PHE A 160 16.72 20.37 -2.63
C PHE A 160 17.19 19.45 -3.74
N VAL A 161 17.26 18.14 -3.50
CA VAL A 161 17.62 17.12 -4.50
C VAL A 161 16.67 17.16 -5.70
N VAL A 162 15.37 17.22 -5.49
CA VAL A 162 14.37 17.25 -6.58
C VAL A 162 14.46 18.53 -7.40
N PHE A 163 14.81 19.66 -6.79
CA PHE A 163 14.99 20.93 -7.50
C PHE A 163 16.35 21.04 -8.21
N LEU A 164 17.40 20.50 -7.61
CA LEU A 164 18.76 20.53 -8.19
C LEU A 164 18.91 19.49 -9.30
N THR A 165 18.20 18.38 -9.20
CA THR A 165 18.21 17.32 -10.20
C THR A 165 17.09 17.60 -11.20
N SER A 166 17.34 17.37 -12.49
CA SER A 166 16.30 17.43 -13.53
C SER A 166 15.21 16.35 -13.39
N VAL A 167 15.11 15.65 -12.26
CA VAL A 167 14.12 14.59 -12.01
C VAL A 167 12.70 15.12 -12.18
N GLY A 168 12.42 16.32 -11.66
CA GLY A 168 11.09 16.93 -11.82
C GLY A 168 10.69 17.08 -13.28
N SER A 169 11.57 17.64 -14.11
CA SER A 169 11.31 17.79 -15.56
C SER A 169 11.26 16.45 -16.30
N LEU A 170 12.06 15.46 -15.88
CA LEU A 170 12.01 14.09 -16.43
C LEU A 170 10.67 13.40 -16.15
N ILE A 171 10.14 13.54 -14.94
CA ILE A 171 8.83 12.99 -14.58
C ILE A 171 7.74 13.69 -15.39
N ILE A 172 7.73 15.02 -15.43
CA ILE A 172 6.71 15.79 -16.15
C ILE A 172 6.75 15.45 -17.66
N SER A 173 7.93 15.47 -18.28
CA SER A 173 8.07 15.16 -19.69
C SER A 173 7.66 13.72 -20.02
N ALA A 174 8.08 12.74 -19.21
CA ALA A 174 7.68 11.35 -19.40
C ALA A 174 6.17 11.15 -19.24
N LEU A 175 5.54 11.82 -18.27
CA LEU A 175 4.08 11.78 -18.09
C LEU A 175 3.36 12.43 -19.26
N LEU A 176 3.83 13.57 -19.78
CA LEU A 176 3.24 14.22 -20.95
C LEU A 176 3.36 13.34 -22.20
N VAL A 177 4.53 12.74 -22.44
CA VAL A 177 4.74 11.81 -23.56
C VAL A 177 3.85 10.59 -23.41
N GLY A 178 3.81 9.97 -22.22
CA GLY A 178 2.95 8.83 -21.93
C GLY A 178 1.47 9.14 -22.09
N ALA A 179 1.02 10.29 -21.60
CA ALA A 179 -0.35 10.77 -21.75
C ALA A 179 -0.70 11.02 -23.21
N ALA A 180 0.21 11.62 -24.00
CA ALA A 180 0.02 11.82 -25.43
C ALA A 180 -0.09 10.50 -26.20
N LEU A 181 0.74 9.49 -25.88
CA LEU A 181 0.66 8.16 -26.47
C LEU A 181 -0.67 7.47 -26.15
N VAL A 182 -1.11 7.53 -24.90
CA VAL A 182 -2.40 6.97 -24.46
C VAL A 182 -3.57 7.70 -25.10
N ALA A 183 -3.51 9.04 -25.17
CA ALA A 183 -4.55 9.86 -25.79
C ALA A 183 -4.66 9.56 -27.28
N ALA A 184 -3.52 9.49 -28.00
CA ALA A 184 -3.49 9.11 -29.40
C ALA A 184 -4.07 7.70 -29.59
N HIS A 185 -3.54 6.71 -28.87
CA HIS A 185 -4.03 5.34 -28.97
C HIS A 185 -5.54 5.25 -28.69
N GLY A 186 -6.02 5.84 -27.60
CA GLY A 186 -7.43 5.80 -27.20
C GLY A 186 -8.37 6.57 -28.14
N ALA A 187 -7.90 7.64 -28.79
CA ALA A 187 -8.69 8.41 -29.75
C ALA A 187 -8.79 7.74 -31.12
N PHE A 188 -7.71 7.09 -31.59
CA PHE A 188 -7.68 6.44 -32.90
C PHE A 188 -8.17 4.99 -32.88
N ARG A 189 -8.25 4.34 -31.73
CA ARG A 189 -8.82 2.98 -31.63
C ARG A 189 -10.34 3.03 -31.57
N VAL A 190 -11.00 2.29 -32.47
CA VAL A 190 -12.45 2.04 -32.42
C VAL A 190 -12.75 1.14 -31.23
N PRO A 191 -13.61 1.57 -30.28
CA PRO A 191 -14.10 0.68 -29.24
C PRO A 191 -14.91 -0.43 -29.91
N GLU A 192 -14.58 -1.70 -29.66
CA GLU A 192 -15.41 -2.80 -30.11
C GLU A 192 -16.75 -2.74 -29.36
N ASP A 193 -17.88 -2.86 -30.07
CA ASP A 193 -19.24 -2.84 -29.51
C ASP A 193 -19.57 -4.08 -28.64
N LEU A 194 -18.56 -4.66 -27.98
CA LEU A 194 -18.70 -5.61 -26.86
C LEU A 194 -19.12 -4.88 -25.58
N PHE A 195 -20.00 -3.88 -25.71
CA PHE A 195 -20.56 -3.08 -24.63
C PHE A 195 -22.08 -3.24 -24.52
N LEU A 196 -22.69 -4.11 -25.33
CA LEU A 196 -24.12 -4.43 -25.22
C LEU A 196 -24.43 -5.47 -24.12
N ASP A 197 -23.45 -6.27 -23.67
CA ASP A 197 -23.67 -7.28 -22.63
C ASP A 197 -23.32 -6.80 -21.21
N ASP A 198 -22.49 -5.75 -21.07
CA ASP A 198 -22.08 -5.18 -19.77
C ASP A 198 -22.73 -3.82 -19.44
N GLN A 199 -23.52 -3.26 -20.37
CA GLN A 199 -24.30 -2.03 -20.16
C GLN A 199 -25.79 -2.37 -19.99
N GLU A 200 -26.13 -3.16 -18.96
CA GLU A 200 -27.43 -2.98 -18.32
C GLU A 200 -27.50 -1.50 -17.85
N PRO A 201 -28.49 -0.69 -18.27
CA PRO A 201 -28.62 0.72 -17.87
C PRO A 201 -28.94 0.93 -16.37
N GLY A 202 -28.60 -0.02 -15.50
CA GLY A 202 -28.89 -0.03 -14.07
C GLY A 202 -27.70 -0.33 -13.14
N GLY A 203 -26.55 -0.79 -13.62
CA GLY A 203 -25.52 -1.41 -12.74
C GLY A 203 -24.99 -0.60 -11.55
N ALA A 204 -24.96 0.74 -11.63
CA ALA A 204 -24.49 1.58 -10.51
C ALA A 204 -25.62 2.04 -9.56
N ALA A 205 -26.87 2.10 -10.03
CA ALA A 205 -28.02 2.55 -9.25
C ALA A 205 -28.85 1.38 -8.69
N THR A 206 -28.90 0.25 -9.39
CA THR A 206 -29.64 -0.96 -8.99
C THR A 206 -29.00 -1.63 -7.77
N GLY A 207 -27.68 -1.52 -7.56
CA GLY A 207 -27.00 -2.06 -6.37
C GLY A 207 -27.37 -1.33 -5.08
N PHE A 208 -27.64 -0.03 -5.14
CA PHE A 208 -28.04 0.77 -3.97
C PHE A 208 -29.55 0.69 -3.70
N LEU A 209 -30.38 0.50 -4.74
CA LEU A 209 -31.84 0.40 -4.62
C LEU A 209 -32.35 -1.02 -4.35
N SER A 210 -31.57 -2.06 -4.65
CA SER A 210 -31.89 -3.45 -4.29
C SER A 210 -31.95 -3.66 -2.76
N PHE A 211 -31.16 -2.89 -1.99
CA PHE A 211 -31.21 -2.90 -0.52
C PHE A 211 -32.50 -2.26 0.05
N LEU A 212 -33.14 -1.34 -0.68
CA LEU A 212 -34.39 -0.69 -0.25
C LEU A 212 -35.67 -1.36 -0.79
N GLY A 213 -35.57 -2.21 -1.81
CA GLY A 213 -36.72 -2.86 -2.45
C GLY A 213 -37.24 -4.14 -1.79
N GLY A 214 -36.50 -4.70 -0.82
CA GLY A 214 -36.84 -5.98 -0.17
C GLY A 214 -37.92 -5.93 0.91
N GLY A 215 -38.63 -4.80 1.06
CA GLY A 215 -39.54 -4.54 2.17
C GLY A 215 -40.93 -4.07 1.72
N ALA A 216 -41.56 -4.71 0.74
CA ALA A 216 -42.99 -4.54 0.47
C ALA A 216 -43.69 -5.87 0.71
N SER A 217 -44.17 -6.00 1.95
CA SER A 217 -45.05 -7.05 2.46
C SER A 217 -46.20 -7.39 1.50
N THR A 218 -46.23 -8.64 1.03
CA THR A 218 -47.43 -9.25 0.45
C THR A 218 -48.47 -9.43 1.55
N VAL A 219 -49.41 -8.49 1.64
CA VAL A 219 -50.65 -8.66 2.42
C VAL A 219 -51.49 -9.72 1.71
N GLY A 220 -51.71 -10.86 2.38
CA GLY A 220 -52.50 -11.97 1.86
C GLY A 220 -53.99 -11.62 1.70
N PRO A 221 -54.74 -12.34 0.85
CA PRO A 221 -56.16 -12.06 0.63
C PRO A 221 -56.98 -12.47 1.85
N ALA A 222 -57.82 -11.54 2.32
CA ALA A 222 -58.78 -11.76 3.39
C ALA A 222 -59.93 -12.69 2.93
N VAL A 223 -60.14 -13.77 3.68
CA VAL A 223 -61.32 -14.64 3.57
C VAL A 223 -62.52 -13.89 4.15
N VAL A 224 -63.51 -13.58 3.31
CA VAL A 224 -64.85 -13.13 3.74
C VAL A 224 -65.82 -14.29 3.57
N MET A 225 -66.21 -14.86 4.72
CA MET A 225 -67.32 -15.79 4.88
C MET A 225 -68.64 -15.01 4.80
N GLY A 226 -69.43 -15.23 3.75
CA GLY A 226 -70.76 -14.62 3.54
C GLY A 226 -71.82 -15.68 3.24
N ARG A 227 -72.83 -15.72 4.10
CA ARG A 227 -73.95 -16.67 4.20
C ARG A 227 -74.75 -16.93 2.91
N ALA A 228 -75.23 -18.17 2.77
CA ALA A 228 -76.63 -18.51 2.47
C ALA A 228 -77.00 -19.76 3.26
#